data_AF-A0A374UNW0-F1
#
_entry.id   AF-A0A374UNW0-F1
#
_cell.length_a   1.000
_cell.length_b   1.000
_cell.length_c   1.000
_cell.angle_alpha   90.00
_cell.angle_beta   90.00
_cell.angle_gamma   90.00
#
_symmetry.space_group_name_H-M   'P 1'
#
loop_
_entity.id
_entity.type
_entity.pdbx_description
1 polymer ?
#
loop_
_entity_poly.entity_id
_entity_poly.type
_entity_poly.pdbx_seq_one_letter_code
_entity_poly.pdbx_strand_id
1 'polypeptide(L)'
;MITIDEIKNVSFRKAGRQGYMADDVDAFIDEVIVAFEQLKKEKTNLVHKIDVLATRVEQYRADEETVRNALLASQKVSDACIREAKEKASKIVREAETKAQQLLVDTNRMTATEKENYLLLQSDAVKLKGELVELYKKHLQMINDLPTAAELEAARQQLNEKYPTAPVMEEKPQETVKPAEPVAVEVKKPEEIKEKADITSDSEDDNTEKKSPKFGHLKFGDNYDVSAD
;
A
#
# COMPACT_ATOMS: atom_id res chain seq x y z
N MET A 1 62.59 63.36 3.32
CA MET A 1 62.04 63.34 1.95
C MET A 1 61.36 64.68 1.77
N ILE A 2 61.66 65.42 0.71
CA ILE A 2 61.17 66.80 0.57
C ILE A 2 59.64 66.79 0.39
N THR A 3 58.94 67.70 1.08
CA THR A 3 57.50 67.90 0.96
C THR A 3 57.15 68.91 -0.13
N ILE A 4 55.90 68.89 -0.63
CA ILE A 4 55.43 69.87 -1.64
C ILE A 4 55.55 71.30 -1.11
N ASP A 5 55.31 71.50 0.18
CA ASP A 5 55.38 72.81 0.83
C ASP A 5 56.84 73.27 1.03
N GLU A 6 57.79 72.34 1.20
CA GLU A 6 59.23 72.63 1.14
C GLU A 6 59.71 72.98 -0.28
N ILE A 7 59.13 72.40 -1.33
CA ILE A 7 59.41 72.80 -2.72
C ILE A 7 58.89 74.22 -2.98
N LYS A 8 57.63 74.50 -2.60
CA LYS A 8 56.96 75.80 -2.77
C LYS A 8 57.64 76.96 -2.03
N ASN A 9 58.38 76.67 -0.96
CA ASN A 9 59.08 77.68 -0.15
C ASN A 9 60.62 77.61 -0.30
N VAL A 10 61.13 76.89 -1.31
CA VAL A 10 62.58 76.82 -1.55
C VAL A 10 63.09 78.17 -2.06
N SER A 11 64.26 78.61 -1.57
CA SER A 11 64.88 79.86 -2.02
C SER A 11 66.36 79.67 -2.32
N PHE A 12 66.78 80.11 -3.50
CA PHE A 12 68.16 79.97 -3.97
C PHE A 12 68.96 81.25 -3.72
N ARG A 13 70.24 81.08 -3.37
CA ARG A 13 71.17 82.21 -3.22
C ARG A 13 71.51 82.76 -4.60
N LYS A 14 71.43 84.09 -4.76
CA LYS A 14 71.74 84.75 -6.03
C LYS A 14 73.18 84.46 -6.47
N ALA A 15 73.32 83.90 -7.66
CA ALA A 15 74.61 83.47 -8.22
C ALA A 15 75.49 84.65 -8.66
N GLY A 16 76.77 84.36 -8.91
CA GLY A 16 77.73 85.30 -9.48
C GLY A 16 77.57 85.49 -11.00
N ARG A 17 78.66 85.83 -11.69
CA ARG A 17 78.64 86.23 -13.12
C ARG A 17 78.19 85.15 -14.12
N GLN A 18 77.99 83.92 -13.68
CA GLN A 18 77.45 82.79 -14.45
C GLN A 18 76.56 81.97 -13.52
N GLY A 19 75.26 81.94 -13.79
CA GLY A 19 74.26 81.20 -13.02
C GLY A 19 72.93 81.17 -13.76
N TYR A 20 72.01 80.32 -13.31
CA TYR A 20 70.67 80.19 -13.88
C TYR A 20 69.85 81.48 -13.70
N MET A 21 68.92 81.75 -14.63
CA MET A 21 67.94 82.82 -14.46
C MET A 21 66.95 82.44 -13.35
N ALA A 22 66.40 83.42 -12.63
CA ALA A 22 65.37 83.15 -11.63
C ALA A 22 64.10 82.63 -12.31
N ASP A 23 63.63 83.36 -13.33
CA ASP A 23 62.40 83.10 -14.07
C ASP A 23 62.35 81.66 -14.65
N ASP A 24 63.45 81.17 -15.22
CA ASP A 24 63.58 79.79 -15.74
C ASP A 24 63.53 78.73 -14.62
N VAL A 25 64.09 79.04 -13.45
CA VAL A 25 64.14 78.15 -12.29
C VAL A 25 62.79 78.09 -11.59
N ASP A 26 62.11 79.23 -11.44
CA ASP A 26 60.78 79.32 -10.83
C ASP A 26 59.73 78.62 -11.72
N ALA A 27 59.80 78.78 -13.05
CA ALA A 27 58.95 78.03 -13.99
C ALA A 27 59.17 76.50 -13.91
N PHE A 28 60.43 76.05 -13.73
CA PHE A 28 60.73 74.63 -13.52
C PHE A 28 60.25 74.12 -12.14
N ILE A 29 60.30 74.95 -11.10
CA ILE A 29 59.73 74.62 -9.78
C ILE A 29 58.22 74.38 -9.89
N ASP A 30 57.48 75.23 -10.62
CA ASP A 30 56.04 75.05 -10.83
C ASP A 30 55.71 73.74 -11.58
N GLU A 31 56.47 73.39 -12.62
CA GLU A 31 56.30 72.10 -13.32
C GLU A 31 56.59 70.91 -12.39
N VAL A 32 57.66 70.99 -11.59
CA VAL A 32 58.00 69.97 -10.58
C VAL A 32 56.92 69.84 -9.50
N ILE A 33 56.33 70.95 -9.05
CA ILE A 33 55.21 70.94 -8.10
C ILE A 33 54.01 70.19 -8.68
N VAL A 34 53.59 70.52 -9.91
CA VAL A 34 52.45 69.87 -10.57
C VAL A 34 52.72 68.37 -10.77
N ALA A 35 53.91 68.00 -11.25
CA ALA A 35 54.30 66.61 -11.41
C ALA A 35 54.32 65.84 -10.08
N PHE A 36 54.81 66.44 -9.00
CA PHE A 36 54.90 65.81 -7.69
C PHE A 36 53.54 65.71 -6.98
N GLU A 37 52.64 66.69 -7.17
CA GLU A 37 51.24 66.61 -6.73
C GLU A 37 50.48 65.49 -7.45
N GLN A 38 50.65 65.38 -8.77
CA GLN A 38 50.08 64.27 -9.55
C GLN A 38 50.65 62.91 -9.11
N LEU A 39 51.97 62.80 -8.93
CA LEU A 39 52.62 61.56 -8.44
C LEU A 39 52.12 61.18 -7.04
N LYS A 40 51.92 62.14 -6.14
CA LYS A 40 51.36 61.93 -4.80
C LYS A 40 49.92 61.41 -4.87
N LYS A 41 49.10 62.01 -5.74
CA LYS A 41 47.70 61.62 -5.99
C LYS A 41 47.59 60.21 -6.59
N GLU A 42 48.45 59.89 -7.56
CA GLU A 42 48.56 58.55 -8.14
C GLU A 42 49.01 57.52 -7.11
N LYS A 43 50.01 57.84 -6.28
CA LYS A 43 50.45 56.98 -5.17
C LYS A 43 49.29 56.68 -4.19
N THR A 44 48.52 57.68 -3.78
CA THR A 44 47.36 57.44 -2.90
C THR A 44 46.27 56.60 -3.57
N ASN A 45 46.02 56.82 -4.86
CA ASN A 45 45.06 56.01 -5.63
C ASN A 45 45.53 54.55 -5.80
N LEU A 46 46.84 54.33 -5.96
CA LEU A 46 47.43 52.99 -6.08
C LEU A 46 47.42 52.24 -4.74
N VAL A 47 47.76 52.90 -3.63
CA VAL A 47 47.66 52.31 -2.28
C VAL A 47 46.21 51.90 -1.99
N HIS A 48 45.24 52.79 -2.20
CA HIS A 48 43.83 52.45 -1.98
C HIS A 48 43.33 51.30 -2.87
N LYS A 49 43.81 51.20 -4.12
CA LYS A 49 43.53 50.04 -4.99
C LYS A 49 44.16 48.76 -4.46
N ILE A 50 45.38 48.81 -3.92
CA ILE A 50 46.04 47.66 -3.30
C ILE A 50 45.25 47.19 -2.07
N ASP A 51 44.81 48.10 -1.21
CA ASP A 51 43.99 47.77 -0.03
C ASP A 51 42.69 47.06 -0.43
N VAL A 52 41.94 47.63 -1.39
CA VAL A 52 40.68 47.06 -1.89
C VAL A 52 40.90 45.70 -2.57
N LEU A 53 42.03 45.51 -3.27
CA LEU A 53 42.38 44.21 -3.87
C LEU A 53 42.77 43.18 -2.80
N ALA A 54 43.50 43.58 -1.76
CA ALA A 54 43.87 42.70 -0.65
C ALA A 54 42.62 42.19 0.08
N THR A 55 41.71 43.08 0.49
CA THR A 55 40.44 42.70 1.13
C THR A 55 39.59 41.78 0.25
N ARG A 56 39.57 41.99 -1.08
CA ARG A 56 38.86 41.08 -2.00
C ARG A 56 39.52 39.71 -2.12
N VAL A 57 40.86 39.62 -2.08
CA VAL A 57 41.58 38.34 -2.09
C VAL A 57 41.35 37.57 -0.78
N GLU A 58 41.28 38.26 0.36
CA GLU A 58 40.91 37.65 1.64
C GLU A 58 39.45 37.17 1.64
N GLN A 59 38.51 37.97 1.12
CA GLN A 59 37.12 37.58 0.98
C GLN A 59 36.95 36.35 0.07
N TYR A 60 37.55 36.34 -1.12
CA TYR A 60 37.48 35.18 -2.02
C TYR A 60 38.08 33.91 -1.42
N ARG A 61 39.09 34.01 -0.53
CA ARG A 61 39.61 32.86 0.22
C ARG A 61 38.65 32.34 1.28
N ALA A 62 37.93 33.23 1.96
CA ALA A 62 36.87 32.85 2.89
C ALA A 62 35.67 32.22 2.16
N ASP A 63 35.31 32.73 0.98
CA ASP A 63 34.28 32.18 0.11
C ASP A 63 34.70 30.79 -0.43
N GLU A 64 35.94 30.63 -0.90
CA GLU A 64 36.51 29.36 -1.37
C GLU A 64 36.47 28.29 -0.26
N GLU A 65 36.92 28.61 0.95
CA GLU A 65 36.89 27.70 2.10
C GLU A 65 35.44 27.37 2.52
N THR A 66 34.52 28.33 2.41
CA THR A 66 33.08 28.08 2.66
C THR A 66 32.48 27.11 1.63
N VAL A 67 32.77 27.31 0.34
CA VAL A 67 32.33 26.41 -0.74
C VAL A 67 32.97 25.02 -0.60
N ARG A 68 34.26 24.94 -0.25
CA ARG A 68 34.99 23.70 0.03
C ARG A 68 34.32 22.91 1.16
N ASN A 69 34.02 23.56 2.28
CA ASN A 69 33.36 22.91 3.42
C ASN A 69 31.91 22.51 3.10
N ALA A 70 31.17 23.33 2.34
CA ALA A 70 29.83 22.97 1.87
C ALA A 70 29.85 21.72 0.96
N LEU A 71 30.85 21.61 0.07
CA LEU A 71 31.02 20.44 -0.81
C LEU A 71 31.38 19.18 -0.02
N LEU A 72 32.31 19.27 0.95
CA LEU A 72 32.66 18.15 1.83
C LEU A 72 31.48 17.70 2.71
N ALA A 73 30.69 18.65 3.22
CA ALA A 73 29.46 18.35 3.96
C ALA A 73 28.41 17.68 3.07
N SER A 74 28.20 18.18 1.85
CA SER A 74 27.29 17.61 0.84
C SER A 74 27.68 16.19 0.46
N GLN A 75 28.98 15.92 0.24
CA GLN A 75 29.48 14.58 0.00
C GLN A 75 29.19 13.65 1.18
N LYS A 76 29.53 14.07 2.41
CA LYS A 76 29.28 13.28 3.63
C LYS A 76 27.79 12.95 3.84
N VAL A 77 26.89 13.89 3.53
CA VAL A 77 25.44 13.66 3.56
C VAL A 77 25.00 12.70 2.46
N SER A 78 25.58 12.81 1.26
CA SER A 78 25.31 11.90 0.13
C SER A 78 25.75 10.47 0.44
N ASP A 79 26.97 10.27 0.96
CA ASP A 79 27.49 8.97 1.37
C ASP A 79 26.65 8.35 2.51
N ALA A 80 26.22 9.16 3.48
CA ALA A 80 25.32 8.73 4.55
C ALA A 80 23.95 8.29 4.01
N CYS A 81 23.37 9.06 3.09
CA CYS A 81 22.11 8.74 2.43
C CYS A 81 22.21 7.45 1.60
N ILE A 82 23.28 7.27 0.82
CA ILE A 82 23.54 6.05 0.05
C ILE A 82 23.69 4.83 0.99
N ARG A 83 24.38 4.98 2.13
CA ARG A 83 24.53 3.92 3.13
C ARG A 83 23.17 3.56 3.75
N GLU A 84 22.39 4.55 4.17
CA GLU A 84 21.07 4.35 4.78
C GLU A 84 20.07 3.72 3.79
N ALA A 85 20.08 4.15 2.53
CA ALA A 85 19.25 3.56 1.47
C ALA A 85 19.60 2.09 1.21
N LYS A 86 20.90 1.74 1.18
CA LYS A 86 21.37 0.34 1.06
C LYS A 86 21.00 -0.50 2.30
N GLU A 87 21.09 0.08 3.50
CA GLU A 87 20.72 -0.57 4.75
C GLU A 87 19.20 -0.85 4.81
N LYS A 88 18.37 0.14 4.45
CA LYS A 88 16.92 0.00 4.31
C LYS A 88 16.54 -1.03 3.26
N ALA A 89 17.16 -1.00 2.07
CA ALA A 89 16.92 -1.98 1.01
C ALA A 89 17.28 -3.41 1.45
N SER A 90 18.44 -3.61 2.08
CA SER A 90 18.85 -4.91 2.61
C SER A 90 17.90 -5.41 3.72
N LYS A 91 17.39 -4.52 4.58
CA LYS A 91 16.38 -4.86 5.58
C LYS A 91 15.05 -5.26 4.94
N ILE A 92 14.56 -4.52 3.95
CA ILE A 92 13.31 -4.84 3.23
C ILE A 92 13.41 -6.22 2.53
N VAL A 93 14.54 -6.49 1.86
CA VAL A 93 14.79 -7.81 1.22
C VAL A 93 14.77 -8.92 2.27
N ARG A 94 15.54 -8.80 3.37
CA ARG A 94 15.57 -9.81 4.43
C ARG A 94 14.22 -10.03 5.11
N GLU A 95 13.44 -8.97 5.31
CA GLU A 95 12.07 -9.09 5.85
C GLU A 95 11.13 -9.79 4.86
N ALA A 96 11.24 -9.52 3.56
CA ALA A 96 10.47 -10.20 2.52
C ALA A 96 10.85 -11.68 2.40
N GLU A 97 12.15 -12.00 2.40
CA GLU A 97 12.68 -13.37 2.43
C GLU A 97 12.18 -14.13 3.65
N THR A 98 12.26 -13.52 4.85
CA THR A 98 11.78 -14.14 6.10
C THR A 98 10.28 -14.40 6.06
N LYS A 99 9.47 -13.43 5.61
CA LYS A 99 8.01 -13.57 5.47
C LYS A 99 7.64 -14.63 4.43
N ALA A 100 8.37 -14.71 3.32
CA ALA A 100 8.18 -15.74 2.29
C ALA A 100 8.54 -17.15 2.80
N GLN A 101 9.63 -17.29 3.56
CA GLN A 101 10.02 -18.56 4.19
C GLN A 101 8.98 -19.01 5.23
N GLN A 102 8.50 -18.10 6.08
CA GLN A 102 7.41 -18.37 7.03
C GLN A 102 6.14 -18.82 6.30
N LEU A 103 5.70 -18.07 5.28
CA LEU A 103 4.52 -18.41 4.48
C LEU A 103 4.64 -19.78 3.80
N LEU A 104 5.83 -20.15 3.30
CA LEU A 104 6.07 -21.48 2.73
C LEU A 104 5.98 -22.58 3.80
N VAL A 105 6.55 -22.38 4.99
CA VAL A 105 6.48 -23.34 6.10
C VAL A 105 5.02 -23.52 6.57
N ASP A 106 4.27 -22.44 6.74
CA ASP A 106 2.86 -22.49 7.13
C ASP A 106 1.97 -23.11 6.05
N THR A 107 2.17 -22.75 4.78
CA THR A 107 1.41 -23.34 3.65
C THR A 107 1.68 -24.85 3.53
N ASN A 108 2.94 -25.27 3.68
CA ASN A 108 3.30 -26.70 3.69
C ASN A 108 2.67 -27.44 4.88
N ARG A 109 2.67 -26.83 6.08
CA ARG A 109 2.01 -27.38 7.27
C ARG A 109 0.50 -27.54 7.07
N MET A 110 -0.18 -26.51 6.58
CA MET A 110 -1.62 -26.55 6.28
C MET A 110 -1.95 -27.59 5.19
N THR A 111 -1.10 -27.69 4.16
CA THR A 111 -1.26 -28.69 3.08
C THR A 111 -1.08 -30.12 3.61
N ALA A 112 -0.17 -30.33 4.56
CA ALA A 112 0.00 -31.62 5.21
C ALA A 112 -1.23 -32.02 6.06
N THR A 113 -1.76 -31.09 6.87
CA THR A 113 -2.97 -31.36 7.68
C THR A 113 -4.22 -31.56 6.83
N GLU A 114 -4.41 -30.79 5.75
CA GLU A 114 -5.54 -30.99 4.84
C GLU A 114 -5.45 -32.33 4.09
N LYS A 115 -4.24 -32.78 3.73
CA LYS A 115 -4.03 -34.11 3.16
C LYS A 115 -4.37 -35.22 4.17
N GLU A 116 -4.04 -35.04 5.43
CA GLU A 116 -4.39 -36.00 6.51
C GLU A 116 -5.90 -36.04 6.74
N ASN A 117 -6.57 -34.87 6.84
CA ASN A 117 -8.02 -34.73 6.93
C ASN A 117 -8.74 -35.43 5.75
N TYR A 118 -8.25 -35.23 4.53
CA TYR A 118 -8.78 -35.86 3.31
C TYR A 118 -8.67 -37.39 3.35
N LEU A 119 -7.51 -37.92 3.77
CA LEU A 119 -7.28 -39.36 3.88
C LEU A 119 -8.14 -40.00 4.99
N LEU A 120 -8.34 -39.30 6.11
CA LEU A 120 -9.25 -39.73 7.18
C LEU A 120 -10.69 -39.84 6.66
N LEU A 121 -11.20 -38.76 6.04
CA LEU A 121 -12.54 -38.71 5.44
C LEU A 121 -12.75 -39.79 4.36
N GLN A 122 -11.72 -40.05 3.54
CA GLN A 122 -11.74 -41.14 2.56
C GLN A 122 -11.82 -42.52 3.25
N SER A 123 -11.11 -42.71 4.37
CA SER A 123 -11.19 -43.93 5.17
C SER A 123 -12.58 -44.14 5.79
N ASP A 124 -13.21 -43.06 6.25
CA ASP A 124 -14.54 -43.10 6.87
C ASP A 124 -15.64 -43.38 5.83
N ALA A 125 -15.52 -42.81 4.63
CA ALA A 125 -16.39 -43.15 3.50
C ALA A 125 -16.27 -44.64 3.10
N VAL A 126 -15.08 -45.24 3.22
CA VAL A 126 -14.86 -46.68 2.99
C VAL A 126 -15.47 -47.53 4.12
N LYS A 127 -15.33 -47.13 5.40
CA LYS A 127 -15.97 -47.80 6.55
C LYS A 127 -17.49 -47.80 6.39
N LEU A 128 -18.10 -46.63 6.19
CA LEU A 128 -19.54 -46.45 5.99
C LEU A 128 -20.06 -47.30 4.82
N LYS A 129 -19.32 -47.37 3.71
CA LYS A 129 -19.67 -48.25 2.57
C LYS A 129 -19.66 -49.73 2.97
N GLY A 130 -18.68 -50.17 3.77
CA GLY A 130 -18.62 -51.53 4.30
C GLY A 130 -19.80 -51.85 5.21
N GLU A 131 -20.08 -50.96 6.16
CA GLU A 131 -21.21 -51.06 7.11
C GLU A 131 -22.56 -51.12 6.39
N LEU A 132 -22.79 -50.27 5.38
CA LEU A 132 -24.00 -50.32 4.54
C LEU A 132 -24.11 -51.65 3.79
N VAL A 133 -23.02 -52.15 3.17
CA VAL A 133 -23.05 -53.42 2.44
C VAL A 133 -23.34 -54.60 3.38
N GLU A 134 -22.78 -54.60 4.60
CA GLU A 134 -23.09 -55.62 5.60
C GLU A 134 -24.54 -55.53 6.11
N LEU A 135 -25.05 -54.32 6.34
CA LEU A 135 -26.44 -54.08 6.74
C LEU A 135 -27.43 -54.54 5.65
N TYR A 136 -27.20 -54.16 4.39
CA TYR A 136 -28.01 -54.63 3.26
C TYR A 136 -27.94 -56.15 3.09
N LYS A 137 -26.78 -56.78 3.34
CA LYS A 137 -26.67 -58.24 3.33
C LYS A 137 -27.51 -58.89 4.43
N LYS A 138 -27.48 -58.36 5.66
CA LYS A 138 -28.33 -58.82 6.78
C LYS A 138 -29.82 -58.63 6.48
N HIS A 139 -30.21 -57.49 5.89
CA HIS A 139 -31.58 -57.24 5.46
C HIS A 139 -32.03 -58.22 4.37
N LEU A 140 -31.17 -58.50 3.38
CA LEU A 140 -31.47 -59.46 2.31
C LEU A 140 -31.57 -60.91 2.84
N GLN A 141 -30.76 -61.28 3.84
CA GLN A 141 -30.91 -62.56 4.55
C GLN A 141 -32.27 -62.61 5.26
N MET A 142 -32.60 -61.62 6.08
CA MET A 142 -33.91 -61.57 6.76
C MET A 142 -35.11 -61.57 5.80
N ILE A 143 -34.98 -61.04 4.58
CA ILE A 143 -36.01 -61.12 3.54
C ILE A 143 -36.11 -62.53 2.94
N ASN A 144 -34.99 -63.21 2.73
CA ASN A 144 -34.97 -64.61 2.25
C ASN A 144 -35.40 -65.61 3.34
N ASP A 145 -35.25 -65.25 4.62
CA ASP A 145 -35.72 -66.02 5.78
C ASP A 145 -37.23 -65.82 6.06
N LEU A 146 -37.92 -64.94 5.32
CA LEU A 146 -39.38 -64.84 5.36
C LEU A 146 -40.01 -66.05 4.65
N PRO A 147 -41.06 -66.69 5.21
CA PRO A 147 -41.68 -67.86 4.60
C PRO A 147 -42.27 -67.53 3.22
N THR A 148 -41.87 -68.32 2.23
CA THR A 148 -42.32 -68.22 0.85
C THR A 148 -43.84 -68.42 0.77
N ALA A 149 -44.52 -67.87 -0.24
CA ALA A 149 -45.96 -68.06 -0.43
C ALA A 149 -46.38 -69.56 -0.44
N ALA A 150 -45.56 -70.45 -1.00
CA ALA A 150 -45.79 -71.90 -0.97
C ALA A 150 -45.66 -72.52 0.43
N GLU A 151 -44.76 -71.99 1.27
CA GLU A 151 -44.57 -72.42 2.66
C GLU A 151 -45.70 -71.88 3.56
N LEU A 152 -46.21 -70.67 3.26
CA LEU A 152 -47.42 -70.11 3.85
C LEU A 152 -48.65 -70.96 3.50
N GLU A 153 -48.78 -71.44 2.26
CA GLU A 153 -49.86 -72.35 1.85
C GLU A 153 -49.72 -73.74 2.50
N ALA A 154 -48.52 -74.31 2.57
CA ALA A 154 -48.28 -75.56 3.29
C ALA A 154 -48.61 -75.43 4.79
N ALA A 155 -48.21 -74.32 5.43
CA ALA A 155 -48.55 -74.03 6.82
C ALA A 155 -50.06 -73.83 7.02
N ARG A 156 -50.76 -73.17 6.09
CA ARG A 156 -52.23 -73.05 6.09
C ARG A 156 -52.92 -74.40 5.96
N GLN A 157 -52.44 -75.28 5.08
CA GLN A 157 -52.98 -76.64 4.91
C GLN A 157 -52.80 -77.46 6.18
N GLN A 158 -51.59 -77.53 6.73
CA GLN A 158 -51.31 -78.24 7.99
C GLN A 158 -52.10 -77.67 9.18
N LEU A 159 -52.31 -76.36 9.25
CA LEU A 159 -53.12 -75.73 10.30
C LEU A 159 -54.60 -76.09 10.16
N ASN A 160 -55.11 -76.16 8.93
CA ASN A 160 -56.52 -76.50 8.64
C ASN A 160 -56.80 -78.01 8.82
N GLU A 161 -55.84 -78.89 8.56
CA GLU A 161 -55.93 -80.31 8.97
C GLU A 161 -55.93 -80.47 10.49
N LYS A 162 -55.07 -79.70 11.19
CA LYS A 162 -54.89 -79.81 12.64
C LYS A 162 -56.00 -79.13 13.45
N TYR A 163 -56.65 -78.11 12.88
CA TYR A 163 -57.81 -77.41 13.45
C TYR A 163 -58.86 -77.18 12.35
N PRO A 164 -59.66 -78.22 11.99
CA PRO A 164 -60.67 -78.11 10.94
C PRO A 164 -61.71 -77.04 11.26
N THR A 165 -61.55 -75.89 10.61
CA THR A 165 -62.42 -74.73 10.80
C THR A 165 -63.26 -74.58 9.54
N ALA A 166 -64.58 -74.67 9.70
CA ALA A 166 -65.49 -74.46 8.57
C ALA A 166 -65.25 -73.06 7.96
N PRO A 167 -65.30 -72.89 6.64
CA PRO A 167 -65.09 -71.59 6.02
C PRO A 167 -66.19 -70.63 6.50
N VAL A 168 -65.79 -69.66 7.31
CA VAL A 168 -66.61 -68.48 7.58
C VAL A 168 -66.79 -67.79 6.24
N MET A 169 -68.04 -67.72 5.77
CA MET A 169 -68.40 -66.97 4.57
C MET A 169 -67.93 -65.52 4.73
N GLU A 170 -67.42 -64.92 3.65
CA GLU A 170 -67.26 -63.48 3.58
C GLU A 170 -68.65 -62.83 3.61
N GLU A 171 -69.15 -62.50 4.80
CA GLU A 171 -70.30 -61.61 4.95
C GLU A 171 -69.90 -60.23 4.45
N LYS A 172 -70.34 -59.95 3.22
CA LYS A 172 -70.19 -58.69 2.51
C LYS A 172 -70.69 -57.52 3.38
N PRO A 173 -69.83 -56.64 3.92
CA PRO A 173 -70.26 -55.60 4.84
C PRO A 173 -71.12 -54.56 4.13
N GLN A 174 -72.42 -54.52 4.44
CA GLN A 174 -73.36 -53.59 3.82
C GLN A 174 -73.68 -52.41 4.76
N GLU A 175 -73.00 -51.29 4.49
CA GLU A 175 -73.33 -49.89 4.80
C GLU A 175 -73.72 -49.41 6.23
N THR A 176 -73.14 -48.26 6.59
CA THR A 176 -73.49 -47.36 7.72
C THR A 176 -73.17 -47.87 9.14
N VAL A 177 -72.80 -47.03 10.12
CA VAL A 177 -73.19 -45.62 10.35
C VAL A 177 -72.00 -44.66 10.62
N LYS A 178 -72.14 -43.41 10.16
CA LYS A 178 -71.37 -42.20 10.56
C LYS A 178 -71.84 -41.66 11.94
N PRO A 179 -71.29 -40.56 12.51
CA PRO A 179 -70.09 -39.79 12.15
C PRO A 179 -69.10 -39.51 13.31
N ALA A 180 -67.85 -39.16 12.96
CA ALA A 180 -67.05 -38.18 13.69
C ALA A 180 -66.05 -37.49 12.72
N GLU A 181 -66.05 -36.17 12.69
CA GLU A 181 -65.11 -35.30 11.96
C GLU A 181 -64.52 -34.28 12.96
N PRO A 182 -63.43 -33.53 12.66
CA PRO A 182 -62.52 -33.60 11.51
C PRO A 182 -61.13 -34.13 11.98
N VAL A 183 -60.00 -34.11 11.25
CA VAL A 183 -59.30 -32.99 10.59
C VAL A 183 -58.75 -33.44 9.23
N ALA A 184 -59.00 -32.64 8.18
CA ALA A 184 -58.30 -32.76 6.91
C ALA A 184 -57.12 -31.76 6.85
N VAL A 185 -55.97 -32.23 6.38
CA VAL A 185 -54.93 -31.38 5.78
C VAL A 185 -54.65 -31.96 4.40
N GLU A 186 -55.37 -31.48 3.39
CA GLU A 186 -55.21 -31.91 2.01
C GLU A 186 -53.96 -31.25 1.39
N VAL A 187 -52.98 -32.06 0.96
CA VAL A 187 -51.81 -31.56 0.25
C VAL A 187 -51.94 -31.89 -1.23
N LYS A 188 -52.42 -30.91 -2.01
CA LYS A 188 -52.28 -30.87 -3.46
C LYS A 188 -51.76 -29.52 -3.93
N LYS A 189 -50.57 -29.56 -4.53
CA LYS A 189 -50.04 -28.62 -5.53
C LYS A 189 -51.10 -28.41 -6.65
N PRO A 190 -51.44 -27.18 -7.10
CA PRO A 190 -50.60 -26.34 -8.00
C PRO A 190 -50.77 -24.79 -7.80
N GLU A 191 -50.05 -23.81 -8.40
CA GLU A 191 -48.77 -23.72 -9.14
C GLU A 191 -48.13 -22.29 -8.94
N GLU A 192 -47.64 -21.62 -10.00
CA GLU A 192 -47.04 -20.26 -10.03
C GLU A 192 -48.05 -19.08 -10.04
N ILE A 193 -47.57 -17.87 -9.69
CA ILE A 193 -47.94 -16.56 -10.28
C ILE A 193 -46.81 -15.53 -9.99
N LYS A 194 -46.77 -14.41 -10.74
CA LYS A 194 -45.60 -13.52 -10.89
C LYS A 194 -45.75 -12.11 -10.26
N GLU A 195 -44.59 -11.44 -10.20
CA GLU A 195 -44.35 -10.00 -10.47
C GLU A 195 -44.81 -8.89 -9.50
N LYS A 196 -43.84 -8.00 -9.20
CA LYS A 196 -43.97 -6.54 -8.93
C LYS A 196 -44.72 -6.12 -7.66
N ALA A 197 -44.62 -4.88 -7.18
CA ALA A 197 -43.56 -3.84 -7.11
C ALA A 197 -44.17 -2.65 -6.34
N ASP A 198 -43.35 -1.69 -5.87
CA ASP A 198 -43.78 -0.36 -5.39
C ASP A 198 -44.71 -0.31 -4.14
N ILE A 199 -44.88 0.81 -3.42
CA ILE A 199 -43.95 1.88 -2.99
C ILE A 199 -44.62 2.64 -1.81
N THR A 200 -43.88 3.36 -0.96
CA THR A 200 -44.38 4.31 0.09
C THR A 200 -45.32 3.75 1.18
N SER A 201 -45.57 4.40 2.33
CA SER A 201 -44.78 5.33 3.19
C SER A 201 -45.53 5.57 4.50
N ASP A 202 -44.86 5.76 5.63
CA ASP A 202 -45.30 6.71 6.66
C ASP A 202 -44.14 7.19 7.57
N SER A 203 -44.32 8.30 8.28
CA SER A 203 -43.34 9.04 9.11
C SER A 203 -43.88 9.31 10.53
N GLU A 204 -43.27 10.02 11.50
CA GLU A 204 -42.08 10.92 11.67
C GLU A 204 -41.44 10.64 13.07
N ASP A 205 -40.18 10.97 13.43
CA ASP A 205 -39.00 11.44 12.67
C ASP A 205 -37.78 10.51 12.94
N ASP A 206 -36.84 10.65 13.89
CA ASP A 206 -36.46 11.69 14.88
C ASP A 206 -34.91 11.88 14.89
N ASN A 207 -34.51 13.09 15.27
CA ASN A 207 -33.18 13.51 15.69
C ASN A 207 -32.06 13.62 14.63
N THR A 208 -31.13 14.54 14.91
CA THR A 208 -30.26 15.10 13.88
C THR A 208 -28.85 14.53 13.88
N GLU A 209 -28.33 14.13 12.71
CA GLU A 209 -26.94 14.40 12.34
C GLU A 209 -26.67 14.26 10.83
N LYS A 210 -25.97 15.24 10.23
CA LYS A 210 -25.65 15.23 8.79
C LYS A 210 -24.48 14.29 8.48
N LYS A 211 -24.70 13.26 7.66
CA LYS A 211 -23.63 12.44 7.06
C LYS A 211 -23.79 12.40 5.54
N SER A 212 -22.78 12.88 4.82
CA SER A 212 -22.75 12.90 3.35
C SER A 212 -22.45 11.51 2.77
N PRO A 213 -22.98 11.17 1.59
CA PRO A 213 -22.75 9.86 0.98
C PRO A 213 -21.28 9.69 0.56
N LYS A 214 -20.74 8.51 0.85
CA LYS A 214 -19.29 8.17 0.91
C LYS A 214 -18.52 8.18 -0.43
N PHE A 215 -19.13 8.68 -1.51
CA PHE A 215 -18.60 8.58 -2.88
C PHE A 215 -18.77 9.85 -3.74
N GLY A 216 -19.32 10.94 -3.21
CA GLY A 216 -19.64 12.16 -3.97
C GLY A 216 -18.45 12.99 -4.52
N HIS A 217 -17.26 12.40 -4.58
CA HIS A 217 -16.00 13.03 -5.00
C HIS A 217 -15.11 12.13 -5.88
N LEU A 218 -15.61 10.96 -6.32
CA LEU A 218 -14.89 10.11 -7.28
C LEU A 218 -15.34 10.44 -8.72
N LYS A 219 -14.45 11.09 -9.48
CA LYS A 219 -14.62 11.28 -10.93
C LYS A 219 -13.96 10.14 -11.70
N PHE A 220 -14.74 9.13 -12.08
CA PHE A 220 -14.33 8.11 -13.03
C PHE A 220 -14.61 8.58 -14.46
N GLY A 221 -13.61 8.51 -15.34
CA GLY A 221 -13.75 8.74 -16.79
C GLY A 221 -13.38 10.13 -17.31
N ASP A 222 -13.42 11.19 -16.49
CA ASP A 222 -13.21 12.59 -16.91
C ASP A 222 -11.90 12.87 -17.70
N ASN A 223 -10.87 12.02 -17.56
CA ASN A 223 -9.53 12.19 -18.15
C ASN A 223 -9.13 11.06 -19.14
N TYR A 224 -10.07 10.26 -19.68
CA TYR A 224 -9.73 9.15 -20.59
C TYR A 224 -10.18 9.45 -22.03
N ASP A 225 -9.29 10.05 -22.82
CA ASP A 225 -9.50 10.27 -24.25
C ASP A 225 -9.16 9.01 -25.05
N VAL A 226 -10.10 8.55 -25.89
CA VAL A 226 -9.98 7.37 -26.76
C VAL A 226 -9.67 7.73 -28.22
N SER A 227 -9.32 9.00 -28.49
CA SER A 227 -9.03 9.54 -29.82
C SER A 227 -7.55 9.45 -30.24
N ALA A 228 -6.75 8.66 -29.52
CA ALA A 228 -5.29 8.67 -29.58
C ALA A 228 -4.65 7.31 -29.93
N ASP A 229 -5.15 6.69 -31.01
CA ASP A 229 -4.52 5.61 -31.79
C ASP A 229 -4.89 5.80 -33.28
#